data_AF-A0A653BLI2-F1
#
_entry.id   AF-A0A653BLI2-F1
#
_cell.length_a   1.000
_cell.length_b   1.000
_cell.length_c   1.000
_cell.angle_alpha   90.00
_cell.angle_beta   90.00
_cell.angle_gamma   90.00
#
_symmetry.space_group_name_H-M   'P 1'
#
loop_
_entity.id
_entity.type
_entity.pdbx_description
1 polymer ?
#
loop_
_entity_poly.entity_id
_entity_poly.type
_entity_poly.pdbx_seq_one_letter_code
_entity_poly.pdbx_strand_id
1 'polypeptide(L)'
;MGYIIEHLLKQPLTVVDQFHSHLELLKFIRKDMIEDQISFSYAKSKGEWNIVKIDGFDETEDQYRFLSLHCFLFPYFSFCPGRR
;
A
#
# COMPACT_ATOMS: atom_id res chain seq x y z
N MET A 1 19.31 -10.26 6.28
CA MET A 1 18.99 -9.53 7.53
C MET A 1 18.32 -10.41 8.57
N GLY A 2 17.14 -10.99 8.32
CA GLY A 2 16.46 -11.85 9.31
C GLY A 2 17.31 -12.97 9.91
N TYR A 3 18.07 -13.70 9.09
CA TYR A 3 19.01 -14.73 9.57
C TYR A 3 20.03 -14.21 10.59
N ILE A 4 20.61 -13.03 10.35
CA ILE A 4 21.59 -12.44 11.29
C ILE A 4 20.91 -12.13 12.63
N ILE A 5 19.73 -11.50 12.59
CA ILE A 5 19.03 -11.02 13.79
C ILE A 5 18.50 -12.20 14.62
N GLU A 6 17.77 -13.12 14.00
CA GLU A 6 17.13 -14.22 14.72
C GLU A 6 18.09 -15.37 15.01
N HIS A 7 18.97 -15.71 14.07
CA HIS A 7 19.81 -16.90 14.20
C HIS A 7 21.16 -16.61 14.85
N LEU A 8 21.84 -15.54 14.45
CA LEU A 8 23.16 -15.19 15.01
C LEU A 8 23.04 -14.39 16.31
N LEU A 9 22.16 -13.38 16.34
CA LEU A 9 21.98 -12.47 17.49
C LEU A 9 20.88 -12.91 18.47
N LYS A 10 20.10 -13.95 18.13
CA LYS A 10 19.04 -14.52 18.98
C LYS A 10 17.95 -13.51 19.41
N GLN A 11 17.70 -12.49 18.60
CA GLN A 11 16.63 -11.53 18.83
C GLN A 11 15.44 -11.86 17.93
N PRO A 12 14.22 -12.09 18.47
CA PRO A 12 13.05 -12.34 17.64
C PRO A 12 12.60 -11.06 16.92
N LEU A 13 12.15 -11.21 15.68
CA LEU A 13 11.51 -10.12 14.95
C LEU A 13 10.08 -9.92 15.46
N THR A 14 9.64 -8.66 15.51
CA THR A 14 8.24 -8.32 15.81
C THR A 14 7.43 -8.32 14.53
N VAL A 15 6.35 -9.10 14.50
CA VAL A 15 5.40 -9.10 13.40
C VAL A 15 4.46 -7.91 13.56
N VAL A 16 4.27 -7.16 12.47
CA VAL A 16 3.43 -5.97 12.42
C VAL A 16 2.56 -6.09 11.17
N ASP A 17 1.27 -6.33 11.38
CA ASP A 17 0.32 -6.70 10.31
C ASP A 17 0.05 -5.55 9.32
N GLN A 18 0.38 -4.31 9.69
CA GLN A 18 0.18 -3.12 8.89
C GLN A 18 1.24 -2.92 7.78
N PHE A 19 2.26 -3.78 7.72
CA PHE A 19 3.23 -3.78 6.62
C PHE A 19 2.77 -4.72 5.52
N HIS A 20 2.38 -4.15 4.38
CA HIS A 20 2.00 -4.92 3.20
C HIS A 20 3.04 -4.89 2.11
N SER A 21 3.26 -6.06 1.50
CA SER A 21 4.06 -6.25 0.30
C SER A 21 3.21 -6.53 -0.94
N HIS A 22 3.79 -6.42 -2.13
CA HIS A 22 3.10 -6.80 -3.37
C HIS A 22 2.97 -8.32 -3.57
N LEU A 23 3.46 -9.13 -2.63
CA LEU A 23 3.25 -10.58 -2.63
C LEU A 23 1.92 -10.97 -1.96
N GLU A 24 1.26 -10.02 -1.28
CA GLU A 24 -0.09 -10.15 -0.74
C GLU A 24 -1.12 -9.58 -1.73
N LEU A 25 -2.38 -10.01 -1.65
CA LEU A 25 -3.45 -9.49 -2.50
C LEU A 25 -3.97 -8.14 -1.98
N LEU A 26 -3.38 -7.05 -2.46
CA LEU A 26 -3.61 -5.69 -1.97
C LEU A 26 -5.04 -5.18 -2.20
N LYS A 27 -5.76 -5.77 -3.16
CA LYS A 27 -7.19 -5.49 -3.41
C LYS A 27 -8.11 -5.84 -2.22
N PHE A 28 -7.62 -6.63 -1.26
CA PHE A 28 -8.38 -7.03 -0.07
C PHE A 28 -8.19 -6.11 1.12
N ILE A 29 -7.25 -5.16 1.07
CA ILE A 29 -7.17 -4.11 2.07
C ILE A 29 -8.46 -3.29 1.98
N ARG A 30 -9.23 -3.27 3.07
CA ARG A 30 -10.51 -2.56 3.09
C ARG A 30 -10.26 -1.06 3.14
N LYS A 31 -11.12 -0.28 2.48
CA LYS A 31 -11.00 1.17 2.39
C LYS A 31 -11.00 1.87 3.75
N ASP A 32 -11.78 1.36 4.71
CA ASP A 32 -11.85 1.85 6.09
C ASP A 32 -10.56 1.65 6.89
N MET A 33 -9.70 0.72 6.47
CA MET A 33 -8.44 0.39 7.15
C MET A 33 -7.22 1.07 6.51
N ILE A 34 -7.39 1.77 5.39
CA ILE A 34 -6.26 2.31 4.61
C ILE A 34 -5.41 3.29 5.44
N GLU A 35 -6.05 4.14 6.24
CA GLU A 35 -5.37 5.12 7.11
C GLU A 35 -4.52 4.46 8.20
N ASP A 36 -4.86 3.22 8.59
CA ASP A 36 -4.17 2.48 9.64
C ASP A 36 -2.97 1.68 9.11
N GLN A 37 -2.79 1.56 7.80
CA GLN A 37 -1.70 0.77 7.24
C GLN A 37 -0.40 1.58 7.15
N ILE A 38 0.73 0.90 7.36
CA ILE A 38 2.06 1.53 7.38
C ILE A 38 2.70 1.51 6.01
N SER A 39 2.57 0.40 5.27
CA SER A 39 3.14 0.29 3.92
C SER A 39 2.16 -0.26 2.91
N PHE A 40 2.30 0.23 1.69
CA PHE A 40 1.66 -0.29 0.50
C PHE A 40 2.72 -0.58 -0.54
N SER A 41 2.40 -1.44 -1.49
CA SER A 41 3.26 -1.77 -2.63
C SER A 41 2.40 -1.88 -3.88
N TYR A 42 3.01 -2.17 -5.02
CA TYR A 42 2.33 -2.60 -6.23
C TYR A 42 3.20 -3.59 -7.00
N ALA A 43 2.59 -4.46 -7.81
CA ALA A 43 3.30 -5.27 -8.78
C ALA A 43 2.37 -5.72 -9.90
N LYS A 44 2.94 -6.16 -11.02
CA LYS A 44 2.21 -6.85 -12.09
C LYS A 44 2.45 -8.35 -11.96
N SER A 45 1.38 -9.14 -11.83
CA SER A 45 1.45 -10.59 -11.71
C SER A 45 0.50 -11.24 -12.72
N LYS A 46 1.02 -12.11 -13.59
CA LYS A 46 0.25 -12.87 -14.60
C LYS A 46 -0.70 -12.01 -15.46
N GLY A 47 -0.30 -10.76 -15.75
CA GLY A 47 -1.07 -9.83 -16.57
C GLY A 47 -2.04 -8.94 -15.78
N GLU A 48 -2.32 -9.26 -14.51
CA GLU A 48 -3.13 -8.42 -13.62
C GLU A 48 -2.24 -7.53 -12.75
N TRP A 49 -2.70 -6.32 -12.47
CA TRP A 49 -2.07 -5.43 -11.51
C TRP A 49 -2.54 -5.76 -10.10
N ASN A 50 -1.57 -6.03 -9.22
CA ASN A 50 -1.79 -6.12 -7.79
C ASN A 50 -1.56 -4.74 -7.17
N ILE A 51 -2.66 -4.03 -6.95
CA ILE A 51 -2.71 -2.66 -6.45
C ILE A 51 -3.75 -2.56 -5.33
N VAL A 52 -3.62 -1.55 -4.49
CA VAL A 52 -4.63 -1.24 -3.46
C VAL A 52 -5.93 -0.79 -4.14
N LYS A 53 -7.07 -1.23 -3.59
CA LYS A 53 -8.38 -0.84 -4.11
C LYS A 53 -8.80 0.49 -3.49
N ILE A 54 -8.74 1.56 -4.29
CA ILE A 54 -9.11 2.91 -3.86
C ILE A 54 -9.73 3.71 -5.01
N ASP A 55 -10.66 4.61 -4.68
CA ASP A 55 -11.25 5.53 -5.64
C ASP A 55 -10.32 6.75 -5.81
N GLY A 56 -10.24 7.29 -7.03
CA GLY A 56 -9.37 8.44 -7.30
C GLY A 56 -9.18 8.67 -8.80
N PHE A 57 -7.92 8.86 -9.18
CA PHE A 57 -7.52 9.13 -10.57
C PHE A 57 -7.75 7.92 -11.48
N ASP A 58 -7.79 8.18 -12.79
CA ASP A 58 -7.90 7.13 -13.80
C ASP A 58 -6.64 6.26 -13.83
N GLU A 59 -6.76 4.99 -14.24
CA GLU A 59 -5.61 4.07 -14.30
C GLU A 59 -4.55 4.49 -15.32
N THR A 60 -4.92 5.30 -16.31
CA THR A 60 -3.95 5.87 -17.26
C THR A 60 -3.06 6.93 -16.62
N GLU A 61 -3.55 7.64 -15.59
CA GLU A 61 -2.82 8.68 -14.86
C GLU A 61 -2.15 8.12 -13.60
N ASP A 62 -2.78 7.16 -12.92
CA ASP A 62 -2.33 6.60 -11.64
C ASP A 62 -2.44 5.08 -11.61
N GLN A 63 -1.69 4.42 -12.50
CA GLN A 63 -1.66 2.96 -12.64
C GLN A 63 -1.33 2.25 -11.31
N TYR A 64 -0.50 2.85 -10.45
CA TYR A 64 -0.04 2.24 -9.19
C TYR A 64 -0.91 2.62 -7.99
N ARG A 65 -1.92 3.48 -8.20
CA ARG A 65 -2.85 3.99 -7.18
C ARG A 65 -2.23 4.85 -6.08
N PHE A 66 -0.95 5.23 -6.21
CA PHE A 66 -0.24 5.97 -5.15
C PHE A 66 -0.63 7.44 -5.12
N LEU A 67 -1.00 8.03 -6.26
CA LEU A 67 -1.50 9.40 -6.28
C LEU A 67 -2.92 9.47 -5.67
N SER A 68 -3.76 8.50 -6.00
CA SER A 68 -5.10 8.32 -5.42
C SER A 68 -5.01 8.05 -3.91
N LEU A 69 -4.09 7.18 -3.49
CA LEU A 69 -3.80 6.92 -2.08
C LEU A 69 -3.35 8.19 -1.36
N HIS A 70 -2.43 8.95 -1.95
CA HIS A 70 -1.98 10.21 -1.38
C HIS A 70 -3.13 11.18 -1.19
N CYS A 71 -3.96 11.39 -2.21
CA CYS A 71 -5.09 12.33 -2.14
C CYS A 71 -6.23 11.85 -1.26
N PHE A 72 -6.37 10.54 -1.05
CA PHE A 72 -7.29 9.99 -0.07
C PHE A 72 -6.85 10.31 1.36
N LEU A 73 -5.57 10.11 1.68
CA LEU A 73 -4.99 10.35 3.00
C LEU A 73 -4.79 11.86 3.29
N PHE A 74 -4.44 12.62 2.26
CA PHE A 74 -4.04 14.03 2.36
C PHE A 74 -4.79 14.89 1.31
N PRO A 75 -6.11 15.10 1.48
CA PRO A 75 -6.94 15.76 0.46
C PRO A 75 -6.69 17.26 0.32
N TYR A 76 -5.88 17.87 1.21
CA TYR A 76 -5.66 19.32 1.26
C TYR A 76 -4.60 19.82 0.28
N PHE A 77 -3.89 18.93 -0.42
CA PHE A 77 -2.90 19.32 -1.43
C PHE A 77 -3.57 19.84 -2.71
N SER A 78 -3.02 20.90 -3.30
CA SER A 78 -3.63 21.61 -4.43
C SER A 78 -3.78 20.81 -5.72
N PHE A 79 -2.97 19.76 -5.89
CA PHE A 79 -3.03 18.87 -7.05
C PHE A 79 -4.02 17.71 -6.86
N CYS A 80 -4.58 17.56 -5.67
CA CYS A 80 -5.63 16.58 -5.44
C CYS A 80 -6.96 17.11 -5.99
N PRO A 81 -7.73 16.28 -6.71
CA PRO A 81 -9.07 16.66 -7.13
C PRO A 81 -9.88 16.99 -5.87
N GLY A 82 -10.35 18.22 -5.76
CA GLY A 82 -11.12 18.65 -4.61
C GLY A 82 -12.31 17.71 -4.41
N ARG A 83 -12.57 17.29 -3.15
CA ARG A 83 -13.81 16.59 -2.79
C ARG A 83 -14.98 17.42 -3.33
N ARG A 84 -15.65 16.94 -4.38
CA ARG A 84 -17.02 17.34 -4.64
C ARG A 84 -17.93 16.66 -3.62
#